data_AF-A0A1L3SNA3-F1
#
_entry.id   AF-A0A1L3SNA3-F1
#
_cell.length_a   1.000
_cell.length_b   1.000
_cell.length_c   1.000
_cell.angle_alpha   90.00
_cell.angle_beta   90.00
_cell.angle_gamma   90.00
#
_symmetry.space_group_name_H-M   'P 1'
#
loop_
_entity.id
_entity.type
_entity.pdbx_description
1 polymer ?
#
loop_
_entity_poly.entity_id
_entity_poly.type
_entity_poly.pdbx_seq_one_letter_code
_entity_poly.pdbx_strand_id
1 'polypeptide(L)'
;MAEPDRPDDRPSSRTGRLRLALRRLYFGRDTTALRFQLAVLVLDLAIIAFFIAAPLLRDQPSFLWLDYTIAIFLAADTIARALASTDIGRWIRRPTVWVDVFILATLLFPYELANLGFLRILRLWSLSRSGFLWQPLERRGLASWREALQAMLNLATFLLVVTGFVYTFFFRNGTGIEGYVDALYFTVATVTTTGFGDIVLQGVWGKLTAIVTMIVGISLFVRLAQAIFRPNKVFYPCPRCALQRHDPDAVFCKACGHLLKIPEEGD
;
A
#
# COMPACT_ATOMS: atom_id res chain seq x y z
N MET A 1 -7.53 -23.66 -43.14
CA MET A 1 -8.26 -22.43 -43.51
C MET A 1 -7.92 -21.40 -42.47
N ALA A 2 -7.05 -20.46 -42.84
CA ALA A 2 -6.60 -19.38 -41.97
C ALA A 2 -7.58 -18.20 -42.12
N GLU A 3 -8.11 -17.74 -41.00
CA GLU A 3 -8.91 -16.51 -40.88
C GLU A 3 -8.01 -15.32 -41.26
N PRO A 4 -8.43 -14.40 -42.15
CA PRO A 4 -7.59 -13.29 -42.57
C PRO A 4 -7.44 -12.26 -41.45
N ASP A 5 -6.17 -11.92 -41.20
CA ASP A 5 -5.68 -10.88 -40.29
C ASP A 5 -6.36 -9.53 -40.59
N ARG A 6 -7.00 -8.94 -39.58
CA ARG A 6 -7.68 -7.64 -39.67
C ARG A 6 -6.65 -6.50 -39.70
N PRO A 7 -6.91 -5.40 -40.41
CA PRO A 7 -5.88 -4.44 -40.80
C PRO A 7 -5.32 -3.63 -39.61
N ASP A 8 -4.03 -3.38 -39.73
CA ASP A 8 -3.13 -2.50 -38.96
C ASP A 8 -3.80 -1.26 -38.33
N ASP A 9 -4.18 -1.37 -37.07
CA ASP A 9 -4.76 -0.30 -36.25
C ASP A 9 -3.65 0.64 -35.74
N ARG A 10 -2.91 1.29 -36.66
CA ARG A 10 -1.93 2.33 -36.27
C ARG A 10 -2.70 3.56 -35.78
N PRO A 11 -2.48 4.03 -34.54
CA PRO A 11 -3.19 5.19 -34.03
C PRO A 11 -2.78 6.44 -34.82
N SER A 12 -3.69 6.97 -35.61
CA SER A 12 -3.49 8.17 -36.42
C SER A 12 -3.45 9.47 -35.59
N SER A 13 -3.96 9.45 -34.35
CA SER A 13 -4.00 10.62 -33.46
C SER A 13 -2.75 10.76 -32.57
N ARG A 14 -2.33 12.00 -32.28
CA ARG A 14 -1.25 12.29 -31.31
C ARG A 14 -1.55 11.68 -29.93
N THR A 15 -2.83 11.66 -29.54
CA THR A 15 -3.31 11.06 -28.29
C THR A 15 -3.19 9.54 -28.29
N GLY A 16 -3.44 8.86 -29.41
CA GLY A 16 -3.24 7.42 -29.55
C GLY A 16 -1.78 7.00 -29.41
N ARG A 17 -0.85 7.75 -30.02
CA ARG A 17 0.60 7.54 -29.87
C ARG A 17 1.07 7.77 -28.43
N LEU A 18 0.61 8.84 -27.79
CA LEU A 18 0.90 9.12 -26.38
C LEU A 18 0.39 7.99 -25.46
N ARG A 19 -0.83 7.51 -25.69
CA ARG A 19 -1.44 6.41 -24.93
C ARG A 19 -0.64 5.11 -25.04
N LEU A 20 -0.17 4.76 -26.23
CA LEU A 20 0.69 3.59 -26.44
C LEU A 20 2.06 3.74 -25.78
N ALA A 21 2.68 4.92 -25.88
CA ALA A 21 3.95 5.20 -25.21
C ALA A 21 3.82 5.09 -23.68
N LEU A 22 2.79 5.71 -23.10
CA LEU A 22 2.50 5.61 -21.67
C LEU A 22 2.19 4.17 -21.24
N ARG A 23 1.40 3.44 -22.04
CA ARG A 23 1.11 2.02 -21.77
C ARG A 23 2.38 1.18 -21.78
N ARG A 24 3.31 1.44 -22.70
CA ARG A 24 4.62 0.78 -22.75
C ARG A 24 5.48 1.15 -21.53
N LEU A 25 5.45 2.39 -21.07
CA LEU A 25 6.20 2.82 -19.88
C LEU A 25 5.65 2.22 -18.58
N TYR A 26 4.33 2.19 -18.39
CA TYR A 26 3.70 1.69 -17.16
C TYR A 26 3.49 0.16 -17.13
N PHE A 27 3.28 -0.50 -18.27
CA PHE A 27 3.02 -1.95 -18.34
C PHE A 27 4.07 -2.75 -19.12
N GLY A 28 5.01 -2.08 -19.79
CA GLY A 28 6.08 -2.76 -20.52
C GLY A 28 7.13 -3.38 -19.59
N ARG A 29 7.81 -4.40 -20.11
CA ARG A 29 8.91 -5.10 -19.42
C ARG A 29 10.29 -4.64 -19.88
N ASP A 30 10.35 -3.61 -20.72
CA ASP A 30 11.59 -3.04 -21.26
C ASP A 30 12.42 -2.34 -20.17
N THR A 31 13.74 -2.26 -20.35
CA THR A 31 14.66 -1.59 -19.41
C THR A 31 14.31 -0.12 -19.19
N THR A 32 13.82 0.58 -20.21
CA THR A 32 13.33 1.97 -20.10
C THR A 32 12.05 2.07 -19.27
N ALA A 33 11.10 1.14 -19.47
CA ALA A 33 9.87 1.08 -18.69
C ALA A 33 10.17 0.84 -17.20
N LEU A 34 11.15 -0.03 -16.93
CA LEU A 34 11.62 -0.31 -15.57
C LEU A 34 12.26 0.90 -14.88
N ARG A 35 13.15 1.62 -15.55
CA ARG A 35 13.76 2.84 -15.00
C ARG A 35 12.71 3.91 -14.71
N PHE A 36 11.73 4.07 -15.61
CA PHE A 36 10.61 4.98 -15.42
C PHE A 36 9.75 4.58 -14.21
N GLN A 37 9.36 3.31 -14.10
CA GLN A 37 8.58 2.80 -12.97
C GLN A 37 9.33 2.95 -11.64
N LEU A 38 10.64 2.71 -11.63
CA LEU A 38 11.48 2.93 -10.44
C LEU A 38 11.54 4.42 -10.07
N ALA A 39 11.67 5.33 -11.05
CA ALA A 39 11.69 6.76 -10.80
C ALA A 39 10.36 7.25 -10.19
N VAL A 40 9.22 6.81 -10.73
CA VAL A 40 7.90 7.11 -10.17
C VAL A 40 7.76 6.56 -8.76
N LEU A 41 8.23 5.33 -8.52
CA LEU A 41 8.21 4.72 -7.18
C LEU A 41 9.06 5.51 -6.16
N VAL A 42 10.26 5.94 -6.55
CA VAL A 42 11.14 6.76 -5.68
C VAL A 42 10.49 8.10 -5.38
N LEU A 43 9.86 8.74 -6.38
CA LEU A 43 9.11 9.97 -6.19
C LEU A 43 7.93 9.77 -5.23
N ASP A 44 7.15 8.70 -5.39
CA ASP A 44 6.04 8.35 -4.50
C ASP A 44 6.53 8.15 -3.06
N LEU A 45 7.63 7.43 -2.85
CA LEU A 45 8.25 7.21 -1.55
C LEU A 45 8.76 8.52 -0.92
N ALA A 46 9.38 9.39 -1.71
CA ALA A 46 9.84 10.70 -1.25
C ALA A 46 8.66 11.58 -0.79
N ILE A 47 7.55 11.54 -1.52
CA ILE A 47 6.33 12.27 -1.14
C ILE A 47 5.72 11.70 0.14
N ILE A 48 5.68 10.38 0.30
CA ILE A 48 5.21 9.74 1.54
C ILE A 48 6.10 10.15 2.72
N ALA A 49 7.42 10.10 2.55
CA ALA A 49 8.37 10.52 3.60
C ALA A 49 8.16 11.99 3.99
N PHE A 50 7.96 12.87 3.01
CA PHE A 50 7.61 14.27 3.25
C PHE A 50 6.31 14.41 4.05
N PHE A 51 5.26 13.64 3.72
CA PHE A 51 3.99 13.70 4.47
C PHE A 51 4.06 13.15 5.88
N ILE A 52 4.91 12.15 6.14
CA ILE A 52 5.17 11.67 7.50
C ILE A 52 5.88 12.76 8.31
N ALA A 53 6.77 13.54 7.67
CA ALA A 53 7.46 14.67 8.28
C ALA A 53 6.60 15.96 8.35
N ALA A 54 5.52 16.05 7.57
CA ALA A 54 4.70 17.25 7.45
C ALA A 54 4.10 17.75 8.79
N PRO A 55 3.62 16.89 9.71
CA PRO A 55 3.15 17.34 11.02
C PRO A 55 4.23 18.08 11.83
N LEU A 56 5.52 17.77 11.62
CA LEU A 56 6.66 18.39 12.29
C LEU A 56 7.08 19.72 11.63
N LEU A 57 6.68 19.94 10.37
CA LEU A 57 7.12 21.06 9.52
C LEU A 57 6.00 22.07 9.25
N ARG A 58 4.82 21.88 9.85
CA ARG A 58 3.58 22.62 9.57
C ARG A 58 3.69 24.14 9.77
N ASP A 59 4.58 24.59 10.65
CA ASP A 59 4.70 26.01 11.00
C ASP A 59 5.57 26.83 10.03
N GLN A 60 6.19 26.20 9.02
CA GLN A 60 7.07 26.90 8.08
C GLN A 60 6.31 27.40 6.83
N PRO A 61 6.46 28.67 6.43
CA PRO A 61 5.79 29.24 5.25
C PRO A 61 6.24 28.59 3.91
N SER A 62 7.39 27.92 3.89
CA SER A 62 7.87 27.14 2.74
C SER A 62 7.06 25.86 2.48
N PHE A 63 6.24 25.43 3.44
CA PHE A 63 5.42 24.22 3.34
C PHE A 63 4.40 24.30 2.19
N LEU A 64 3.84 25.49 1.93
CA LEU A 64 2.78 25.69 0.92
C LEU A 64 3.28 25.42 -0.51
N TRP A 65 4.49 25.87 -0.84
CA TRP A 65 5.10 25.68 -2.17
C TRP A 65 5.44 24.21 -2.45
N LEU A 66 5.93 23.51 -1.42
CA LEU A 66 6.19 22.07 -1.48
C LEU A 66 4.89 21.28 -1.69
N ASP A 67 3.84 21.60 -0.95
CA ASP A 67 2.53 20.94 -1.09
C ASP A 67 1.95 21.09 -2.50
N TYR A 68 1.97 22.30 -3.08
CA TYR A 68 1.48 22.50 -4.46
C TYR A 68 2.36 21.82 -5.52
N THR A 69 3.68 21.80 -5.33
CA THR A 69 4.59 21.07 -6.23
C THR A 69 4.27 19.58 -6.22
N ILE A 70 4.07 19.01 -5.04
CA ILE A 70 3.68 17.61 -4.85
C ILE A 70 2.30 17.34 -5.46
N ALA A 71 1.35 18.27 -5.33
CA ALA A 71 0.02 18.18 -5.93
C ALA A 71 0.09 18.06 -7.46
N ILE A 72 0.93 18.89 -8.10
CA ILE A 72 1.14 18.87 -9.56
C ILE A 72 1.74 17.53 -9.99
N PHE A 73 2.78 17.05 -9.31
CA PHE A 73 3.38 15.74 -9.61
C PHE A 73 2.37 14.60 -9.46
N LEU A 74 1.56 14.60 -8.39
CA LEU A 74 0.54 13.58 -8.16
C LEU A 74 -0.58 13.65 -9.20
N ALA A 75 -1.04 14.84 -9.57
CA ALA A 75 -2.03 15.03 -10.63
C ALA A 75 -1.51 14.49 -11.96
N ALA A 76 -0.27 14.84 -12.33
CA ALA A 76 0.37 14.38 -13.56
C ALA A 76 0.48 12.85 -13.60
N ASP A 77 0.92 12.22 -12.51
CA ASP A 77 1.01 10.75 -12.42
C ASP A 77 -0.37 10.09 -12.51
N THR A 78 -1.38 10.62 -11.81
CA THR A 78 -2.76 10.10 -11.84
C THR A 78 -3.35 10.18 -13.25
N ILE A 79 -3.15 11.31 -13.94
CA ILE A 79 -3.60 11.50 -15.33
C ILE A 79 -2.85 10.55 -16.27
N ALA A 80 -1.53 10.39 -16.10
CA ALA A 80 -0.72 9.49 -16.91
C ALA A 80 -1.20 8.03 -16.77
N ARG A 81 -1.52 7.58 -15.54
CA ARG A 81 -2.11 6.25 -15.27
C ARG A 81 -3.50 6.11 -15.89
N ALA A 82 -4.34 7.15 -15.82
CA ALA A 82 -5.66 7.15 -16.44
C ALA A 82 -5.55 6.97 -17.97
N LEU A 83 -4.65 7.72 -18.62
CA LEU A 83 -4.40 7.64 -20.06
C LEU A 83 -3.81 6.28 -20.46
N ALA A 84 -2.91 5.71 -19.65
CA ALA A 84 -2.32 4.39 -19.88
C ALA A 84 -3.32 3.23 -19.73
N SER A 85 -4.44 3.45 -19.02
CA SER A 85 -5.46 2.41 -18.80
C SER A 85 -6.23 2.10 -20.09
N THR A 86 -6.60 0.82 -20.28
CA THR A 86 -7.38 0.38 -21.46
C THR A 86 -8.86 0.77 -21.36
N ASP A 87 -9.41 0.78 -20.16
CA ASP A 87 -10.80 1.09 -19.84
C ASP A 87 -10.85 2.07 -18.65
N ILE A 88 -11.09 3.35 -18.98
CA ILE A 88 -11.13 4.45 -18.01
C ILE A 88 -12.27 4.24 -17.00
N GLY A 89 -13.42 3.71 -17.45
CA GLY A 89 -14.58 3.49 -16.59
C GLY A 89 -14.30 2.42 -15.53
N ARG A 90 -13.65 1.32 -15.93
CA ARG A 90 -13.22 0.28 -14.98
C ARG A 90 -12.07 0.76 -14.08
N TRP A 91 -11.21 1.63 -14.59
CA TRP A 91 -10.12 2.21 -13.80
C TRP A 91 -10.63 3.13 -12.68
N ILE A 92 -11.55 4.07 -12.98
CA ILE A 92 -12.15 4.99 -11.99
C ILE A 92 -12.91 4.24 -10.90
N ARG A 93 -13.54 3.10 -11.20
CA ARG A 93 -14.27 2.30 -10.20
C ARG A 93 -13.36 1.58 -9.19
N ARG A 94 -12.02 1.63 -9.34
CA ARG A 94 -11.10 1.01 -8.39
C ARG A 94 -10.99 1.86 -7.12
N PRO A 95 -11.16 1.28 -5.91
CA PRO A 95 -11.07 2.03 -4.66
C PRO A 95 -9.77 2.81 -4.46
N THR A 96 -8.65 2.34 -5.01
CA THR A 96 -7.35 3.03 -4.94
C THR A 96 -7.37 4.38 -5.65
N VAL A 97 -8.08 4.49 -6.77
CA VAL A 97 -8.18 5.74 -7.54
C VAL A 97 -9.00 6.77 -6.77
N TRP A 98 -10.06 6.36 -6.08
CA TRP A 98 -10.84 7.25 -5.21
C TRP A 98 -9.98 7.82 -4.08
N VAL A 99 -9.13 6.99 -3.47
CA VAL A 99 -8.17 7.44 -2.45
C VAL A 99 -7.17 8.43 -3.04
N ASP A 100 -6.58 8.14 -4.21
CA ASP A 100 -5.60 9.05 -4.84
C ASP A 100 -6.23 10.40 -5.23
N VAL A 101 -7.45 10.38 -5.77
CA VAL A 101 -8.21 11.59 -6.12
C VAL A 101 -8.57 12.39 -4.86
N PHE A 102 -8.96 11.72 -3.79
CA PHE A 102 -9.24 12.37 -2.51
C PHE A 102 -7.98 13.01 -1.92
N ILE A 103 -6.83 12.32 -1.97
CA ILE A 103 -5.54 12.89 -1.54
C ILE A 103 -5.19 14.11 -2.39
N LEU A 104 -5.37 14.03 -3.71
CA LEU A 104 -5.15 15.17 -4.61
C LEU A 104 -6.05 16.36 -4.24
N ALA A 105 -7.32 16.13 -3.89
CA ALA A 105 -8.21 17.17 -3.43
C ALA A 105 -7.73 17.82 -2.11
N THR A 106 -7.28 17.02 -1.14
CA THR A 106 -6.72 17.55 0.12
C THR A 106 -5.41 18.34 -0.07
N LEU A 107 -4.67 18.09 -1.15
CA LEU A 107 -3.48 18.85 -1.53
C LEU A 107 -3.82 20.16 -2.26
N LEU A 108 -4.89 20.17 -3.06
CA LEU A 108 -5.30 21.35 -3.83
C LEU A 108 -5.99 22.41 -2.96
N PHE A 109 -6.66 21.98 -1.89
CA PHE A 109 -7.38 22.84 -0.94
C PHE A 109 -6.77 22.75 0.48
N PRO A 110 -5.51 23.18 0.68
CA PRO A 110 -4.82 23.03 1.96
C PRO A 110 -5.45 23.87 3.09
N TYR A 111 -6.10 25.00 2.78
CA TYR A 111 -6.72 25.88 3.79
C TYR A 111 -7.98 25.26 4.42
N GLU A 112 -8.86 24.70 3.59
CA GLU A 112 -10.13 24.10 4.04
C GLU A 112 -9.93 22.70 4.64
N LEU A 113 -8.96 21.93 4.10
CA LEU A 113 -8.74 20.53 4.43
C LEU A 113 -7.45 20.29 5.23
N ALA A 114 -6.89 21.33 5.87
CA ALA A 114 -5.67 21.23 6.67
C ALA A 114 -5.75 20.11 7.73
N ASN A 115 -6.91 19.96 8.38
CA ASN A 115 -7.13 18.95 9.41
C ASN A 115 -7.06 17.52 8.85
N LEU A 116 -7.24 17.32 7.55
CA LEU A 116 -7.24 16.01 6.90
C LEU A 116 -5.86 15.61 6.34
N GLY A 117 -4.80 16.36 6.66
CA GLY A 117 -3.44 16.06 6.18
C GLY A 117 -2.94 14.65 6.52
N PHE A 118 -3.43 14.03 7.60
CA PHE A 118 -3.10 12.65 7.94
C PHE A 118 -3.60 11.62 6.91
N LEU A 119 -4.67 11.94 6.15
CA LEU A 119 -5.19 11.05 5.11
C LEU A 119 -4.22 10.89 3.94
N ARG A 120 -3.22 11.78 3.80
CA ARG A 120 -2.15 11.66 2.81
C ARG A 120 -1.36 10.35 2.98
N ILE A 121 -1.34 9.78 4.19
CA ILE A 121 -0.69 8.49 4.49
C ILE A 121 -1.40 7.33 3.78
N LEU A 122 -2.67 7.47 3.39
CA LEU A 122 -3.37 6.50 2.55
C LEU A 122 -2.70 6.29 1.19
N ARG A 123 -1.79 7.19 0.77
CA ARG A 123 -0.92 6.98 -0.40
C ARG A 123 -0.06 5.73 -0.24
N LEU A 124 0.41 5.43 0.97
CA LEU A 124 1.17 4.20 1.24
C LEU A 124 0.32 2.96 0.95
N TRP A 125 -0.98 3.00 1.28
CA TRP A 125 -1.93 1.94 0.97
C TRP A 125 -2.23 1.84 -0.53
N SER A 126 -2.45 2.96 -1.22
CA SER A 126 -2.64 2.96 -2.68
C SER A 126 -1.41 2.39 -3.40
N LEU A 127 -0.21 2.80 -2.98
CA LEU A 127 1.06 2.34 -3.53
C LEU A 127 1.25 0.83 -3.29
N SER A 128 0.97 0.33 -2.08
CA SER A 128 1.10 -1.11 -1.75
C SER A 128 0.16 -1.98 -2.59
N ARG A 129 -1.02 -1.47 -2.96
CA ARG A 129 -2.00 -2.13 -3.83
C ARG A 129 -1.67 -2.04 -5.31
N SER A 130 -0.91 -1.03 -5.74
CA SER A 130 -0.63 -0.76 -7.16
C SER A 130 0.22 -1.84 -7.86
N GLY A 131 0.84 -2.76 -7.10
CA GLY A 131 1.66 -3.83 -7.67
C GLY A 131 3.11 -3.40 -7.95
N PHE A 132 3.34 -2.12 -8.20
CA PHE A 132 4.66 -1.58 -8.60
C PHE A 132 5.74 -1.74 -7.52
N LEU A 133 5.37 -1.64 -6.23
CA LEU A 133 6.29 -1.90 -5.12
C LEU A 133 6.87 -3.32 -5.12
N TRP A 134 6.16 -4.29 -5.69
CA TRP A 134 6.50 -5.71 -5.56
C TRP A 134 7.38 -6.21 -6.70
N GLN A 135 7.37 -5.58 -7.88
CA GLN A 135 8.18 -6.02 -9.02
C GLN A 135 9.70 -6.02 -8.74
N PRO A 136 10.29 -5.01 -8.07
CA PRO A 136 11.71 -5.05 -7.72
C PRO A 136 12.04 -6.16 -6.71
N LEU A 137 11.10 -6.43 -5.80
CA LEU A 137 11.25 -7.43 -4.75
C LEU A 137 11.20 -8.85 -5.31
N GLU A 138 10.24 -9.14 -6.19
CA GLU A 138 10.10 -10.43 -6.87
C GLU A 138 11.35 -10.78 -7.69
N ARG A 139 11.99 -9.78 -8.31
CA ARG A 139 13.24 -9.97 -9.07
C ARG A 139 14.45 -10.29 -8.20
N ARG A 140 14.45 -9.91 -6.93
CA ARG A 140 15.52 -10.22 -5.97
C ARG A 140 15.33 -11.58 -5.28
N GLY A 141 14.35 -12.38 -5.72
CA GLY A 141 14.03 -13.68 -5.10
C GLY A 141 13.26 -13.55 -3.77
N LEU A 142 12.92 -12.34 -3.34
CA LEU A 142 12.24 -12.06 -2.08
C LEU A 142 10.70 -12.11 -2.20
N ALA A 143 10.19 -12.87 -3.18
CA ALA A 143 8.76 -13.00 -3.42
C ALA A 143 8.01 -13.63 -2.22
N SER A 144 8.69 -14.46 -1.44
CA SER A 144 8.17 -15.05 -0.19
C SER A 144 7.81 -13.98 0.86
N TRP A 145 8.57 -12.88 0.91
CA TRP A 145 8.34 -11.77 1.85
C TRP A 145 7.22 -10.82 1.44
N ARG A 146 6.67 -10.96 0.23
CA ARG A 146 5.64 -10.07 -0.29
C ARG A 146 4.40 -10.02 0.61
N GLU A 147 3.89 -11.18 1.05
CA GLU A 147 2.70 -11.24 1.90
C GLU A 147 2.95 -10.56 3.25
N ALA A 148 4.12 -10.83 3.87
CA ALA A 148 4.52 -10.25 5.15
C ALA A 148 4.69 -8.72 5.06
N LEU A 149 5.42 -8.23 4.05
CA LEU A 149 5.60 -6.81 3.81
C LEU A 149 4.28 -6.12 3.49
N GLN A 150 3.39 -6.76 2.72
CA GLN A 150 2.08 -6.16 2.41
C GLN A 150 1.23 -6.04 3.67
N ALA A 151 1.22 -7.06 4.54
CA ALA A 151 0.54 -7.01 5.82
C ALA A 151 1.15 -5.93 6.73
N MET A 152 2.48 -5.79 6.75
CA MET A 152 3.19 -4.78 7.52
C MET A 152 2.84 -3.36 7.06
N LEU A 153 2.86 -3.10 5.75
CA LEU A 153 2.49 -1.81 5.18
C LEU A 153 1.02 -1.46 5.45
N ASN A 154 0.11 -2.44 5.38
CA ASN A 154 -1.30 -2.23 5.71
C ASN A 154 -1.48 -1.88 7.18
N LEU A 155 -0.81 -2.58 8.09
CA LEU A 155 -0.85 -2.28 9.52
C LEU A 155 -0.26 -0.90 9.81
N ALA A 156 0.91 -0.59 9.26
CA ALA A 156 1.56 0.71 9.44
C ALA A 156 0.69 1.86 8.92
N THR A 157 0.10 1.70 7.72
CA THR A 157 -0.81 2.70 7.16
C THR A 157 -2.03 2.89 8.06
N PHE A 158 -2.63 1.80 8.56
CA PHE A 158 -3.77 1.87 9.46
C PHE A 158 -3.43 2.57 10.78
N LEU A 159 -2.33 2.20 11.42
CA LEU A 159 -1.85 2.83 12.67
C LEU A 159 -1.70 4.34 12.47
N LEU A 160 -0.96 4.76 11.44
CA LEU A 160 -0.69 6.16 11.19
C LEU A 160 -1.96 6.97 10.84
N VAL A 161 -2.91 6.37 10.10
CA VAL A 161 -4.18 7.03 9.76
C VAL A 161 -5.04 7.20 11.01
N VAL A 162 -5.17 6.16 11.84
CA VAL A 162 -5.94 6.25 13.09
C VAL A 162 -5.28 7.22 14.07
N THR A 163 -3.96 7.17 14.22
CA THR A 163 -3.19 8.13 15.02
C THR A 163 -3.45 9.56 14.56
N GLY A 164 -3.38 9.83 13.25
CA GLY A 164 -3.65 11.16 12.73
C GLY A 164 -5.09 11.63 12.95
N PHE A 165 -6.06 10.72 12.81
CA PHE A 165 -7.47 11.00 13.14
C PHE A 165 -7.64 11.32 14.63
N VAL A 166 -7.14 10.46 15.51
CA VAL A 166 -7.22 10.62 16.96
C VAL A 166 -6.54 11.92 17.40
N TYR A 167 -5.34 12.19 16.90
CA TYR A 167 -4.61 13.42 17.17
C TYR A 167 -5.44 14.66 16.79
N THR A 168 -5.97 14.69 15.56
CA THR A 168 -6.70 15.83 15.01
C THR A 168 -8.01 16.11 15.74
N PHE A 169 -8.76 15.06 16.11
CA PHE A 169 -10.12 15.20 16.64
C PHE A 169 -10.22 15.12 18.18
N PHE A 170 -9.29 14.45 18.86
CA PHE A 170 -9.36 14.22 20.31
C PHE A 170 -8.22 14.87 21.09
N PHE A 171 -7.03 15.02 20.51
CA PHE A 171 -5.85 15.61 21.18
C PHE A 171 -5.56 17.05 20.75
N ARG A 172 -6.55 17.73 20.16
CA ARG A 172 -6.40 19.08 19.59
C ARG A 172 -5.94 20.16 20.60
N ASN A 173 -6.04 19.90 21.90
CA ASN A 173 -5.58 20.79 22.97
C ASN A 173 -4.13 20.52 23.42
N GLY A 174 -3.55 19.35 23.09
CA GLY A 174 -2.14 19.04 23.30
C GLY A 174 -1.33 19.60 22.15
N THR A 175 -0.79 20.80 22.30
CA THR A 175 -0.05 21.48 21.23
C THR A 175 1.29 20.77 20.99
N GLY A 176 1.42 20.09 19.86
CA GLY A 176 2.72 19.66 19.32
C GLY A 176 2.97 18.15 19.29
N ILE A 177 4.25 17.79 19.38
CA ILE A 177 4.73 16.40 19.22
C ILE A 177 4.18 15.49 20.30
N GLU A 178 4.02 15.98 21.53
CA GLU A 178 3.48 15.21 22.66
C GLU A 178 2.09 14.65 22.37
N GLY A 179 1.16 15.48 21.90
CA GLY A 179 -0.19 15.02 21.55
C GLY A 179 -0.20 13.99 20.41
N TYR A 180 0.74 14.10 19.46
CA TYR A 180 0.89 13.10 18.38
C TYR A 180 1.44 11.77 18.92
N VAL A 181 2.42 11.82 19.82
CA VAL A 181 3.00 10.64 20.48
C VAL A 181 1.95 9.95 21.35
N ASP A 182 1.14 10.71 22.11
CA ASP A 182 0.04 10.17 22.91
C ASP A 182 -1.02 9.49 22.04
N ALA A 183 -1.39 10.11 20.92
CA ALA A 183 -2.32 9.51 19.95
C ALA A 183 -1.74 8.23 19.34
N LEU A 184 -0.43 8.21 19.03
CA LEU A 184 0.25 7.02 18.49
C LEU A 184 0.29 5.91 19.54
N TYR A 185 0.65 6.25 20.76
CA TYR A 185 0.70 5.34 21.90
C TYR A 185 -0.66 4.71 22.16
N PHE A 186 -1.73 5.51 22.24
CA PHE A 186 -3.11 5.02 22.34
C PHE A 186 -3.44 4.04 21.20
N THR A 187 -3.11 4.41 19.95
CA THR A 187 -3.42 3.60 18.78
C THR A 187 -2.69 2.26 18.82
N VAL A 188 -1.38 2.27 19.08
CA VAL A 188 -0.56 1.06 19.16
C VAL A 188 -1.02 0.17 20.31
N ALA A 189 -1.22 0.71 21.52
CA ALA A 189 -1.68 -0.04 22.68
C ALA A 189 -3.07 -0.67 22.43
N THR A 190 -3.96 0.02 21.72
CA THR A 190 -5.28 -0.48 21.35
C THR A 190 -5.20 -1.60 20.33
N VAL A 191 -4.41 -1.42 19.26
CA VAL A 191 -4.29 -2.39 18.15
C VAL A 191 -3.53 -3.65 18.56
N THR A 192 -2.52 -3.51 19.41
CA THR A 192 -1.78 -4.63 20.00
C THR A 192 -2.53 -5.32 21.14
N THR A 193 -3.72 -4.84 21.49
CA THR A 193 -4.55 -5.34 22.60
C THR A 193 -3.88 -5.28 23.97
N THR A 194 -2.81 -4.50 24.13
CA THR A 194 -2.16 -4.28 25.43
C THR A 194 -3.02 -3.40 26.34
N GLY A 195 -3.57 -2.31 25.81
CA GLY A 195 -4.60 -1.50 26.47
C GLY A 195 -4.24 -1.02 27.87
N PHE A 196 -3.10 -0.35 28.06
CA PHE A 196 -2.62 0.12 29.37
C PHE A 196 -3.64 0.96 30.15
N GLY A 197 -4.53 1.68 29.47
CA GLY A 197 -5.67 2.38 30.08
C GLY A 197 -5.33 3.73 30.73
N ASP A 198 -4.07 4.15 30.66
CA ASP A 198 -3.56 5.46 31.02
C ASP A 198 -4.04 6.57 30.06
N ILE A 199 -4.17 6.26 28.77
CA ILE A 199 -4.73 7.16 27.76
C ILE A 199 -6.00 6.54 27.17
N VAL A 200 -7.13 7.25 27.26
CA VAL A 200 -8.43 6.80 26.71
C VAL A 200 -9.18 7.95 26.02
N LEU A 201 -9.91 7.61 24.95
CA LEU A 201 -10.77 8.56 24.25
C LEU A 201 -12.08 8.77 25.02
N GLN A 202 -12.27 9.99 25.52
CA GLN A 202 -13.47 10.37 26.27
C GLN A 202 -14.68 10.59 25.35
N GLY A 203 -15.88 10.41 25.91
CA GLY A 203 -17.15 10.64 25.22
C GLY A 203 -17.62 9.50 24.31
N VAL A 204 -18.84 9.64 23.78
CA VAL A 204 -19.48 8.62 22.94
C VAL A 204 -18.70 8.38 21.64
N TRP A 205 -18.32 9.46 20.96
CA TRP A 205 -17.53 9.39 19.72
C TRP A 205 -16.14 8.80 19.94
N GLY A 206 -15.52 9.06 21.11
CA GLY A 206 -14.24 8.45 21.49
C GLY A 206 -14.36 6.94 21.65
N LYS A 207 -15.37 6.47 22.39
CA LYS A 207 -15.67 5.05 22.55
C LYS A 207 -15.96 4.35 21.23
N LEU A 208 -16.78 4.95 20.36
CA LEU A 208 -17.06 4.41 19.03
C LEU A 208 -15.80 4.30 18.17
N THR A 209 -14.95 5.33 18.19
CA THR A 209 -13.66 5.33 17.48
C THR A 209 -12.74 4.22 17.99
N ALA A 210 -12.67 4.03 19.32
CA ALA A 210 -11.90 2.95 19.92
C ALA A 210 -12.43 1.56 19.50
N ILE A 211 -13.75 1.34 19.52
CA ILE A 211 -14.36 0.07 19.09
C ILE A 211 -14.00 -0.27 17.64
N VAL A 212 -14.16 0.69 16.72
CA VAL A 212 -13.79 0.49 15.31
C VAL A 212 -12.29 0.22 15.17
N THR A 213 -11.46 0.95 15.91
CA THR A 213 -10.00 0.78 15.91
C THR A 213 -9.60 -0.62 16.39
N MET A 214 -10.23 -1.14 17.45
CA MET A 214 -9.98 -2.48 17.98
C MET A 214 -10.34 -3.56 16.96
N ILE A 215 -11.54 -3.49 16.37
CA ILE A 215 -12.03 -4.51 15.41
C ILE A 215 -11.12 -4.57 14.17
N VAL A 216 -10.79 -3.41 13.58
CA VAL A 216 -9.92 -3.38 12.40
C VAL A 216 -8.49 -3.71 12.78
N GLY A 217 -7.99 -3.16 13.89
CA GLY A 217 -6.63 -3.34 14.39
C GLY A 217 -6.26 -4.79 14.62
N ILE A 218 -7.06 -5.52 15.41
CA ILE A 218 -6.79 -6.93 15.71
C ILE A 218 -6.76 -7.78 14.43
N SER A 219 -7.64 -7.50 13.46
CA SER A 219 -7.68 -8.22 12.19
C SER A 219 -6.41 -8.02 11.36
N LEU A 220 -5.85 -6.79 11.37
CA LEU A 220 -4.61 -6.47 10.67
C LEU A 220 -3.39 -7.03 11.38
N PHE A 221 -3.37 -6.97 12.71
CA PHE A 221 -2.29 -7.54 13.52
C PHE A 221 -2.21 -9.05 13.36
N VAL A 222 -3.34 -9.76 13.42
CA VAL A 222 -3.41 -11.20 13.18
C VAL A 222 -2.96 -11.54 11.75
N ARG A 223 -3.37 -10.75 10.74
CA ARG A 223 -2.90 -10.94 9.36
C ARG A 223 -1.38 -10.79 9.24
N LEU A 224 -0.78 -9.82 9.94
CA LEU A 224 0.67 -9.65 9.97
C LEU A 224 1.34 -10.85 10.63
N ALA A 225 0.87 -11.27 11.80
CA ALA A 225 1.40 -12.44 12.50
C ALA A 225 1.31 -13.69 11.61
N GLN A 226 0.17 -13.95 10.97
CA GLN A 226 -0.01 -15.06 10.04
C GLN A 226 0.92 -14.99 8.83
N ALA A 227 1.21 -13.78 8.33
CA ALA A 227 2.07 -13.59 7.17
C ALA A 227 3.57 -13.76 7.53
N ILE A 228 3.98 -13.36 8.74
CA ILE A 228 5.35 -13.53 9.24
C ILE A 228 5.59 -14.99 9.66
N PHE A 229 4.66 -15.58 10.42
CA PHE A 229 4.78 -16.93 10.95
C PHE A 229 4.24 -17.99 10.00
N ARG A 230 3.89 -17.64 8.75
CA ARG A 230 3.48 -18.64 7.76
C ARG A 230 4.70 -19.55 7.50
N PRO A 231 4.62 -20.86 7.80
CA PRO A 231 5.71 -21.76 7.47
C PRO A 231 5.91 -21.72 5.95
N ASN A 232 7.16 -21.53 5.51
CA ASN A 232 7.53 -21.65 4.10
C ASN A 232 7.25 -23.10 3.67
N LYS A 233 6.04 -23.33 3.14
CA LYS A 233 5.67 -24.65 2.62
C LYS A 233 6.33 -24.86 1.28
N VAL A 234 7.07 -25.94 1.16
CA VAL A 234 7.66 -26.39 -0.09
C VAL A 234 6.58 -26.98 -0.98
N PHE A 235 6.69 -26.64 -2.27
CA PHE A 235 5.83 -27.20 -3.30
C PHE A 235 6.47 -28.49 -3.83
N TYR A 236 5.96 -29.63 -3.36
CA TYR A 236 6.40 -30.94 -3.80
C TYR A 236 5.16 -31.83 -3.97
N PRO A 237 4.75 -32.19 -5.19
CA PRO A 237 3.55 -32.99 -5.40
C PRO A 237 3.77 -34.41 -4.88
N CYS A 238 3.00 -34.82 -3.87
CA CYS A 238 3.03 -36.18 -3.36
C CYS A 238 2.58 -37.16 -4.46
N PRO A 239 3.39 -38.19 -4.81
CA PRO A 239 3.07 -39.13 -5.90
C PRO A 239 1.85 -40.02 -5.58
N ARG A 240 1.46 -40.14 -4.31
CA ARG A 240 0.36 -41.01 -3.88
C ARG A 240 -0.99 -40.32 -3.76
N CYS A 241 -1.04 -39.12 -3.18
CA CYS A 241 -2.30 -38.42 -2.88
C CYS A 241 -2.43 -37.04 -3.52
N ALA A 242 -1.43 -36.63 -4.33
CA ALA A 242 -1.39 -35.34 -5.00
C ALA A 242 -1.46 -34.10 -4.10
N LEU A 243 -1.26 -34.24 -2.78
CA LEU A 243 -1.06 -33.08 -1.91
C LEU A 243 0.19 -32.33 -2.39
N GLN A 244 0.08 -31.01 -2.59
CA GLN A 244 1.16 -30.23 -3.23
C GLN A 244 2.02 -29.42 -2.26
N ARG A 245 1.54 -29.20 -1.03
CA ARG A 245 2.21 -28.34 -0.05
C ARG A 245 2.60 -29.14 1.18
N HIS A 246 3.89 -29.18 1.46
CA HIS A 246 4.47 -29.86 2.62
C HIS A 246 5.27 -28.90 3.48
N ASP A 247 5.49 -29.26 4.74
CA ASP A 247 6.43 -28.55 5.60
C ASP A 247 7.86 -28.81 5.08
N PRO A 248 8.80 -27.86 5.21
CA PRO A 248 10.13 -27.94 4.57
C PRO A 248 10.96 -29.14 5.03
N ASP A 249 10.76 -29.60 6.25
CA ASP A 249 11.40 -30.77 6.88
C ASP A 249 10.54 -32.05 6.82
N ALA A 250 9.51 -32.09 5.97
CA ALA A 250 8.57 -33.21 5.90
C ALA A 250 9.19 -34.44 5.21
N VAL A 251 9.63 -35.41 6.00
CA VAL A 251 10.03 -36.76 5.51
C VAL A 251 8.82 -37.59 5.06
N PHE A 252 7.63 -37.30 5.59
CA PHE A 252 6.40 -38.02 5.26
C PHE A 252 5.27 -37.07 4.85
N CYS A 253 4.46 -37.50 3.90
CA CYS A 253 3.25 -36.79 3.51
C CYS A 253 2.21 -36.81 4.64
N LYS A 254 1.85 -35.63 5.16
CA LYS A 254 0.85 -35.45 6.22
C LYS A 254 -0.53 -36.06 5.92
N ALA A 255 -0.91 -36.17 4.65
CA ALA A 255 -2.21 -36.71 4.26
C ALA A 255 -2.25 -38.24 4.13
N CYS A 256 -1.17 -38.88 3.66
CA CYS A 256 -1.18 -40.31 3.31
C CYS A 256 0.00 -41.12 3.85
N GLY A 257 0.92 -40.52 4.60
CA GLY A 257 2.09 -41.17 5.18
C GLY A 257 3.15 -41.64 4.17
N HIS A 258 3.08 -41.22 2.89
CA HIS A 258 4.09 -41.59 1.90
C HIS A 258 5.41 -40.90 2.18
N LEU A 259 6.54 -41.61 2.09
CA LEU A 259 7.87 -41.05 2.27
C LEU A 259 8.19 -40.09 1.13
N LEU A 260 8.44 -38.83 1.46
CA LEU A 260 8.76 -37.76 0.52
C LEU A 260 10.28 -37.60 0.45
N LYS A 261 10.79 -37.36 -0.76
CA LYS A 261 12.21 -37.05 -1.02
C LYS A 261 12.30 -35.62 -1.51
N ILE A 262 12.07 -34.67 -0.62
CA ILE A 262 12.17 -33.25 -0.92
C ILE A 262 13.68 -32.93 -0.99
N PRO A 263 14.22 -32.44 -2.13
CA PRO A 263 15.62 -32.06 -2.23
C PRO A 263 15.90 -30.85 -1.33
N GLU A 264 17.03 -30.84 -0.64
CA GLU A 264 17.49 -29.66 0.10
C GLU A 264 17.98 -28.59 -0.88
N GLU A 265 17.82 -27.30 -0.55
CA GLU A 265 18.34 -26.20 -1.37
C GLU A 265 19.89 -26.24 -1.36
N GLY A 266 20.49 -26.93 -2.34
CA GLY A 266 21.94 -27.00 -2.48
C GLY A 266 22.50 -28.25 -3.17
N ASP A 267 21.71 -29.33 -3.31
CA ASP A 267 22.12 -30.62 -3.92
C ASP A 267 21.22 -31.03 -5.11
#